data_AF-A0A7X5ZXU9-F1
#
_entry.id   AF-A0A7X5ZXU9-F1
#
_cell.length_a   1.000
_cell.length_b   1.000
_cell.length_c   1.000
_cell.angle_alpha   90.00
_cell.angle_beta   90.00
_cell.angle_gamma   90.00
#
_symmetry.space_group_name_H-M   'P 1'
#
loop_
_entity.id
_entity.type
_entity.pdbx_description
1 polymer ?
#
loop_
_entity_poly.entity_id
_entity_poly.type
_entity_poly.pdbx_seq_one_letter_code
_entity_poly.pdbx_strand_id
1 'polypeptide(L)'
;MSAVTVAGVLLIALPVAFNVAFGALAATFDYPDILRRPTHEVLARFREGGTKLLLWWWIFALTAAALAPLAVLVALALADAGDALRVVGGVVGALAALVQILGLIRWPFLVPYLARVDADPESSPTRREAVDVVFQSFNRYLGVAVGEHLGYLLTGAWTVLVGIAFIQTALAPSWLGIPAIVIGAVLVLCSLEFVGPAERHGWKLAATLTPITYIAWSLWLIAAGITLLV
;
A
#
# COMPACT_ATOMS: atom_id res chain seq x y z
N MET A 1 4.36 -8.12 -26.24
CA MET A 1 4.92 -8.78 -25.05
C MET A 1 3.88 -9.75 -24.50
N SER A 2 4.27 -10.95 -24.06
CA SER A 2 3.33 -11.90 -23.45
C SER A 2 2.87 -11.43 -22.07
N ALA A 3 1.75 -11.95 -21.56
CA ALA A 3 1.29 -11.65 -20.20
C ALA A 3 2.36 -11.97 -19.14
N VAL A 4 3.09 -13.07 -19.33
CA VAL A 4 4.21 -13.49 -18.46
C VAL A 4 5.32 -12.43 -18.43
N THR A 5 5.75 -11.94 -19.59
CA THR A 5 6.80 -10.91 -19.66
C THR A 5 6.35 -9.60 -18.99
N VAL A 6 5.13 -9.15 -19.24
CA VAL A 6 4.62 -7.90 -18.64
C VAL A 6 4.46 -8.05 -17.12
N ALA A 7 3.94 -9.19 -16.66
CA ALA A 7 3.85 -9.51 -15.24
C ALA A 7 5.23 -9.51 -14.59
N GLY A 8 6.21 -10.19 -15.19
CA GLY A 8 7.59 -10.25 -14.70
C GLY A 8 8.23 -8.87 -14.56
N VAL A 9 8.09 -8.01 -15.57
CA VAL A 9 8.58 -6.61 -15.51
C VAL A 9 7.89 -5.82 -14.41
N LEU A 10 6.56 -5.91 -14.28
CA LEU A 10 5.83 -5.16 -13.25
C LEU A 10 6.12 -5.67 -11.83
N LEU A 11 6.31 -6.99 -11.65
CA LEU A 11 6.73 -7.60 -10.39
C LEU A 11 8.10 -7.08 -9.91
N ILE A 12 8.94 -6.58 -10.81
CA ILE A 12 10.22 -5.93 -10.46
C ILE A 12 10.03 -4.42 -10.29
N ALA A 13 9.44 -3.76 -11.29
CA ALA A 13 9.38 -2.30 -11.34
C ALA A 13 8.51 -1.70 -10.23
N LEU A 14 7.38 -2.34 -9.89
CA LEU A 14 6.44 -1.82 -8.90
C LEU A 14 7.01 -1.80 -7.48
N PRO A 15 7.55 -2.89 -6.90
CA PRO A 15 8.14 -2.82 -5.57
C PRO A 15 9.35 -1.87 -5.50
N VAL A 16 10.13 -1.74 -6.58
CA VAL A 16 11.21 -0.75 -6.64
C VAL A 16 10.64 0.68 -6.57
N ALA A 17 9.67 1.00 -7.42
CA ALA A 17 9.04 2.33 -7.42
C ALA A 17 8.34 2.64 -6.08
N PHE A 18 7.66 1.65 -5.49
CA PHE A 18 7.02 1.75 -4.17
C PHE A 18 8.04 2.11 -3.08
N ASN A 19 9.16 1.37 -2.99
CA ASN A 19 10.17 1.61 -1.96
C ASN A 19 10.91 2.95 -2.17
N VAL A 20 11.17 3.34 -3.42
CA VAL A 20 11.75 4.65 -3.73
C VAL A 20 10.81 5.78 -3.30
N ALA A 21 9.52 5.69 -3.64
CA ALA A 21 8.53 6.70 -3.25
C ALA A 21 8.35 6.76 -1.72
N PHE A 22 8.26 5.60 -1.05
CA PHE A 22 8.21 5.52 0.40
C PHE A 22 9.44 6.15 1.05
N GLY A 23 10.64 5.82 0.59
CA GLY A 23 11.89 6.39 1.10
C GLY A 23 12.00 7.90 0.87
N ALA A 24 11.51 8.39 -0.27
CA ALA A 24 11.46 9.82 -0.54
C ALA A 24 10.48 10.55 0.39
N LEU A 25 9.29 9.97 0.65
CA LEU A 25 8.33 10.49 1.61
C LEU A 25 8.88 10.47 3.04
N ALA A 26 9.59 9.41 3.43
CA ALA A 26 10.26 9.34 4.73
C ALA A 26 11.31 10.46 4.87
N ALA A 27 12.17 10.63 3.87
CA ALA A 27 13.25 11.62 3.91
C ALA A 27 12.77 13.08 3.83
N THR A 28 11.64 13.34 3.16
CA THR A 28 11.17 14.72 2.90
C THR A 28 9.99 15.15 3.76
N PHE A 29 9.25 14.20 4.33
CA PHE A 29 8.00 14.46 5.04
C PHE A 29 7.87 13.67 6.34
N ASP A 30 8.90 12.92 6.74
CA ASP A 30 8.92 12.13 7.99
C ASP A 30 7.84 11.03 8.00
N TYR A 31 7.48 10.52 6.83
CA TYR A 31 6.53 9.42 6.69
C TYR A 31 7.14 8.07 7.12
N PRO A 32 6.44 7.21 7.86
CA PRO A 32 5.04 7.33 8.32
C PRO A 32 4.87 8.01 9.68
N ASP A 33 5.94 8.43 10.35
CA ASP A 33 5.88 8.98 11.72
C ASP A 33 5.10 10.30 11.80
N ILE A 34 5.09 11.09 10.73
CA ILE A 34 4.28 12.30 10.57
C ILE A 34 2.78 12.03 10.77
N LEU A 35 2.29 10.82 10.48
CA LEU A 35 0.88 10.45 10.66
C LEU A 35 0.43 10.52 12.13
N ARG A 36 1.36 10.48 13.08
CA ARG A 36 1.11 10.50 14.52
C ARG A 36 1.24 11.91 15.12
N ARG A 37 1.57 12.92 14.31
CA ARG A 37 1.70 14.31 14.74
C ARG A 37 0.35 15.02 14.78
N PRO A 38 0.20 16.10 15.57
CA PRO A 38 -0.97 16.96 15.54
C PRO A 38 -1.26 17.48 14.13
N THR A 39 -2.54 17.64 13.77
CA THR A 39 -2.95 18.03 12.41
C THR A 39 -2.24 19.29 11.91
N HIS A 40 -2.12 20.32 12.74
CA HIS A 40 -1.47 21.57 12.35
C HIS A 40 0.01 21.39 11.95
N GLU A 41 0.75 20.49 12.61
CA GLU A 41 2.13 20.16 12.24
C GLU A 41 2.19 19.43 10.90
N VAL A 42 1.29 18.46 10.68
CA VAL A 42 1.20 17.71 9.41
C VAL A 42 0.92 18.66 8.25
N LEU A 43 -0.07 19.54 8.40
CA LEU A 43 -0.46 20.49 7.37
C LEU A 43 0.65 21.54 7.11
N ALA A 44 1.31 22.03 8.16
CA ALA A 44 2.46 22.93 8.03
C ALA A 44 3.61 22.30 7.23
N ARG A 45 4.07 21.11 7.64
CA ARG A 45 5.11 20.38 6.90
C ARG A 45 4.70 20.05 5.47
N PHE A 46 3.41 19.78 5.24
CA PHE A 46 2.93 19.49 3.89
C PHE A 46 3.03 20.73 2.99
N ARG A 47 2.71 21.93 3.52
CA ARG A 47 2.92 23.19 2.79
C ARG A 47 4.40 23.43 2.49
N GLU A 48 5.27 23.21 3.47
CA GLU A 48 6.72 23.38 3.30
C GLU A 48 7.29 22.46 2.22
N GLY A 49 6.79 21.22 2.12
CA GLY A 49 7.20 20.26 1.09
C GLY A 49 6.77 20.63 -0.34
N GLY A 50 5.75 21.47 -0.48
CA GLY A 50 5.29 22.04 -1.75
C GLY A 50 5.01 21.01 -2.85
N THR A 51 5.21 21.41 -4.11
CA THR A 51 4.92 20.58 -5.29
C THR A 51 5.73 19.29 -5.32
N LYS A 52 6.98 19.30 -4.83
CA LYS A 52 7.83 18.10 -4.82
C LYS A 52 7.24 17.00 -3.93
N LEU A 53 6.77 17.36 -2.73
CA LEU A 53 6.11 16.41 -1.84
C LEU A 53 4.81 15.88 -2.45
N LEU A 54 4.01 16.76 -3.06
CA LEU A 54 2.78 16.38 -3.75
C LEU A 54 3.04 15.34 -4.88
N LEU A 55 4.12 15.51 -5.65
CA LEU A 55 4.50 14.56 -6.70
C LEU A 55 4.89 13.20 -6.11
N TRP A 56 5.60 13.15 -4.99
CA TRP A 56 5.92 11.88 -4.33
C TRP A 56 4.68 11.15 -3.84
N TRP A 57 3.69 11.87 -3.30
CA TRP A 57 2.40 11.29 -2.94
C TRP A 57 1.64 10.73 -4.14
N TRP A 58 1.70 11.42 -5.28
CA TRP A 58 1.14 10.91 -6.54
C TRP A 58 1.84 9.64 -7.00
N ILE A 59 3.17 9.63 -7.05
CA ILE A 59 3.94 8.45 -7.44
C ILE A 59 3.59 7.28 -6.52
N PHE A 60 3.55 7.51 -5.20
CA PHE A 60 3.21 6.48 -4.23
C PHE A 60 1.78 5.94 -4.44
N ALA A 61 0.78 6.81 -4.61
CA ALA A 61 -0.59 6.40 -4.92
C ALA A 61 -0.69 5.61 -6.23
N LEU A 62 0.07 5.98 -7.26
CA LEU A 62 0.09 5.29 -8.55
C LEU A 62 0.72 3.90 -8.46
N THR A 63 1.70 3.68 -7.58
CA THR A 63 2.24 2.34 -7.33
C THR A 63 1.17 1.41 -6.74
N ALA A 64 0.34 1.90 -5.83
CA ALA A 64 -0.81 1.16 -5.31
C ALA A 64 -1.87 0.88 -6.39
N ALA A 65 -2.17 1.87 -7.25
CA ALA A 65 -3.09 1.67 -8.37
C ALA A 65 -2.60 0.59 -9.35
N ALA A 66 -1.30 0.58 -9.65
CA ALA A 66 -0.69 -0.34 -10.59
C ALA A 66 -0.65 -1.80 -10.09
N LEU A 67 -0.92 -2.04 -8.80
CA LEU A 67 -1.14 -3.39 -8.28
C LEU A 67 -2.37 -4.06 -8.92
N ALA A 68 -3.39 -3.30 -9.33
CA ALA A 68 -4.59 -3.86 -9.96
C ALA A 68 -4.28 -4.54 -11.31
N PRO A 69 -3.69 -3.87 -12.32
CA PRO A 69 -3.30 -4.54 -13.54
C PRO A 69 -2.24 -5.61 -13.31
N LEU A 70 -1.31 -5.43 -12.34
CA LEU A 70 -0.36 -6.48 -11.97
C LEU A 70 -1.09 -7.76 -11.50
N ALA A 71 -2.08 -7.65 -10.62
CA ALA A 71 -2.82 -8.80 -10.10
C ALA A 71 -3.53 -9.58 -11.22
N VAL A 72 -4.13 -8.88 -12.18
CA VAL A 72 -4.74 -9.49 -13.37
C VAL A 72 -3.69 -10.17 -14.22
N LEU A 73 -2.55 -9.51 -14.48
CA LEU A 73 -1.47 -10.06 -15.29
C LEU A 73 -0.83 -11.31 -14.66
N VAL A 74 -0.66 -11.34 -13.33
CA VAL A 74 -0.18 -12.54 -12.62
C VAL A 74 -1.19 -13.69 -12.75
N ALA A 75 -2.49 -13.43 -12.61
CA ALA A 75 -3.51 -14.46 -12.81
C ALA A 75 -3.55 -15.02 -14.24
N LEU A 76 -3.25 -14.18 -15.23
CA LEU A 76 -3.12 -14.58 -16.64
C LEU A 76 -1.79 -15.32 -16.91
N ALA A 77 -0.70 -14.90 -16.29
CA ALA A 77 0.62 -15.50 -16.47
C ALA A 77 0.65 -16.94 -15.94
N LEU A 78 0.04 -17.19 -14.79
CA LEU A 78 0.02 -18.50 -14.14
C LEU A 78 -1.08 -19.42 -14.70
N ALA A 79 -1.26 -19.46 -16.02
CA ALA A 79 -2.43 -20.08 -16.68
C ALA A 79 -2.63 -21.58 -16.40
N ASP A 80 -1.59 -22.28 -15.95
CA ASP A 80 -1.58 -23.69 -15.60
C ASP A 80 -1.91 -23.97 -14.12
N ALA A 81 -2.07 -22.93 -13.29
CA ALA A 81 -2.63 -23.05 -11.94
C ALA A 81 -4.17 -23.11 -11.96
N GLY A 82 -4.79 -23.53 -10.85
CA GLY A 82 -6.24 -23.73 -10.78
C GLY A 82 -7.07 -22.48 -11.12
N ASP A 83 -8.08 -22.62 -11.99
CA ASP A 83 -8.89 -21.50 -12.50
C ASP A 83 -9.51 -20.64 -11.41
N ALA A 84 -10.16 -21.27 -10.42
CA ALA A 84 -10.80 -20.56 -9.31
C ALA A 84 -9.77 -19.76 -8.49
N LEU A 85 -8.57 -20.33 -8.27
CA LEU A 85 -7.49 -19.67 -7.55
C LEU A 85 -7.03 -18.41 -8.29
N ARG A 86 -6.88 -18.49 -9.62
CA ARG A 86 -6.46 -17.37 -10.47
C ARG A 86 -7.51 -16.26 -10.51
N VAL A 87 -8.78 -16.63 -10.68
CA VAL A 87 -9.89 -15.67 -10.68
C VAL A 87 -10.01 -14.95 -9.34
N VAL A 88 -10.03 -15.70 -8.23
CA VAL A 88 -10.11 -15.12 -6.89
C VAL A 88 -8.87 -14.28 -6.61
N GLY A 89 -7.67 -14.76 -6.97
CA GLY A 89 -6.43 -14.00 -6.85
C GLY A 89 -6.48 -12.67 -7.59
N GLY A 90 -6.91 -12.66 -8.86
CA GLY A 90 -7.06 -11.42 -9.64
C GLY A 90 -8.02 -10.43 -8.99
N VAL A 91 -9.19 -10.90 -8.51
CA VAL A 91 -10.18 -10.06 -7.82
C VAL A 91 -9.63 -9.50 -6.51
N VAL A 92 -9.05 -10.35 -5.66
CA VAL A 92 -8.51 -9.93 -4.36
C VAL A 92 -7.37 -8.92 -4.54
N GLY A 93 -6.48 -9.13 -5.51
CA GLY A 93 -5.40 -8.18 -5.80
C GLY A 93 -5.91 -6.85 -6.35
N ALA A 94 -6.94 -6.85 -7.20
CA ALA A 94 -7.58 -5.62 -7.67
C ALA A 94 -8.27 -4.85 -6.52
N LEU A 95 -8.92 -5.56 -5.58
CA LEU A 95 -9.48 -4.94 -4.39
C LEU A 95 -8.39 -4.39 -3.46
N ALA A 96 -7.27 -5.10 -3.31
CA ALA A 96 -6.11 -4.63 -2.54
C ALA A 96 -5.57 -3.31 -3.10
N ALA A 97 -5.45 -3.21 -4.42
CA ALA A 97 -5.05 -1.98 -5.10
C ALA A 97 -6.06 -0.84 -4.86
N LEU A 98 -7.36 -1.14 -4.98
CA LEU A 98 -8.44 -0.17 -4.83
C LEU A 98 -8.44 0.46 -3.43
N VAL A 99 -8.40 -0.35 -2.36
CA VAL A 99 -8.45 0.20 -1.00
C VAL A 99 -7.20 1.01 -0.66
N GLN A 100 -6.03 0.59 -1.15
CA GLN A 100 -4.77 1.32 -0.94
C GLN A 100 -4.77 2.66 -1.67
N ILE A 101 -5.22 2.72 -2.93
CA ILE A 101 -5.32 4.01 -3.63
C ILE A 101 -6.34 4.93 -2.97
N LEU A 102 -7.49 4.43 -2.51
CA LEU A 102 -8.46 5.24 -1.77
C LEU A 102 -7.87 5.85 -0.50
N GLY A 103 -7.01 5.11 0.19
CA GLY A 103 -6.22 5.64 1.29
C GLY A 103 -5.28 6.75 0.81
N LEU A 104 -4.41 6.46 -0.16
CA LEU A 104 -3.32 7.35 -0.56
C LEU A 104 -3.79 8.63 -1.27
N ILE A 105 -4.91 8.58 -2.01
CA ILE A 105 -5.38 9.69 -2.85
C ILE A 105 -5.86 10.91 -2.04
N ARG A 106 -6.04 10.76 -0.72
CA ARG A 106 -6.28 11.91 0.17
C ARG A 106 -5.11 12.88 0.20
N TRP A 107 -3.87 12.38 0.06
CA TRP A 107 -2.66 13.21 0.11
C TRP A 107 -2.51 14.13 -1.10
N PRO A 108 -2.86 13.72 -2.34
CA PRO A 108 -2.83 14.64 -3.46
C PRO A 108 -4.02 15.59 -3.61
N PHE A 109 -5.17 15.30 -2.98
CA PHE A 109 -6.39 16.08 -3.20
C PHE A 109 -6.91 16.80 -1.95
N LEU A 110 -7.15 16.06 -0.87
CA LEU A 110 -7.75 16.61 0.34
C LEU A 110 -6.73 17.42 1.15
N VAL A 111 -5.56 16.84 1.41
CA VAL A 111 -4.53 17.45 2.27
C VAL A 111 -4.06 18.82 1.76
N PRO A 112 -3.82 19.04 0.45
CA PRO A 112 -3.44 20.36 -0.05
C PRO A 112 -4.53 21.41 0.15
N TYR A 113 -5.81 21.03 0.04
CA TYR A 113 -6.93 21.93 0.32
C TYR A 113 -6.96 22.32 1.81
N LEU A 114 -6.93 21.32 2.70
CA LEU A 114 -6.93 21.56 4.15
C LEU A 114 -5.73 22.40 4.58
N ALA A 115 -4.56 22.13 4.03
CA ALA A 115 -3.35 22.88 4.31
C ALA A 115 -3.45 24.36 3.93
N ARG A 116 -4.12 24.69 2.81
CA ARG A 116 -4.38 26.09 2.42
C ARG A 116 -5.40 26.76 3.32
N VAL A 117 -6.50 26.07 3.66
CA VAL A 117 -7.55 26.62 4.54
C VAL A 117 -6.99 26.92 5.93
N ASP A 118 -6.19 26.02 6.48
CA ASP A 118 -5.52 26.18 7.78
C ASP A 118 -4.62 27.44 7.84
N ALA A 119 -3.86 27.68 6.76
CA ALA A 119 -2.90 28.79 6.65
C ALA A 119 -3.52 30.15 6.28
N ASP A 120 -4.77 30.17 5.81
CA ASP A 120 -5.42 31.39 5.34
C ASP A 120 -5.64 32.37 6.52
N PRO A 121 -5.06 33.59 6.50
CA PRO A 121 -5.26 34.58 7.55
C PRO A 121 -6.74 34.92 7.78
N GLU A 122 -7.56 34.88 6.73
CA GLU A 122 -8.99 35.19 6.76
C GLU A 122 -9.86 34.03 7.26
N SER A 123 -9.28 32.85 7.50
CA SER A 123 -10.04 31.73 8.06
C SER A 123 -10.47 31.98 9.50
N SER A 124 -11.75 31.82 9.78
CA SER A 124 -12.26 31.95 11.15
C SER A 124 -11.68 30.85 12.07
N PRO A 125 -11.61 31.07 13.39
CA PRO A 125 -11.20 30.04 14.35
C PRO A 125 -11.99 28.72 14.20
N THR A 126 -13.32 28.82 14.06
CA THR A 126 -14.20 27.66 13.83
C THR A 126 -13.87 26.91 12.55
N ARG A 127 -13.46 27.61 11.48
CA ARG A 127 -13.05 26.96 10.23
C ARG A 127 -11.75 26.17 10.41
N ARG A 128 -10.79 26.67 11.19
CA ARG A 128 -9.55 25.95 11.51
C ARG A 128 -9.80 24.74 12.40
N GLU A 129 -10.68 24.84 13.39
CA GLU A 129 -11.10 23.67 14.19
C GLU A 129 -11.77 22.59 13.32
N ALA A 130 -12.60 22.98 12.36
CA ALA A 130 -13.22 22.05 11.42
C ALA A 130 -12.18 21.34 10.53
N VAL A 131 -11.07 22.00 10.18
CA VAL A 131 -9.97 21.37 9.43
C VAL A 131 -9.38 20.19 10.21
N ASP A 132 -9.18 20.33 11.52
CA ASP A 132 -8.71 19.23 12.36
C ASP A 132 -9.67 18.04 12.33
N VAL A 133 -10.95 18.27 12.58
CA VAL A 133 -11.98 17.22 12.58
C VAL A 133 -12.04 16.50 11.23
N VAL A 134 -12.02 17.25 10.11
CA VAL A 134 -12.06 16.67 8.76
C VAL A 134 -10.79 15.87 8.48
N PHE A 135 -9.61 16.42 8.75
CA PHE A 135 -8.34 15.72 8.56
C PHE A 135 -8.33 14.41 9.34
N GLN A 136 -8.65 14.47 10.62
CA GLN A 136 -8.66 13.31 11.52
C GLN A 136 -9.68 12.25 11.11
N SER A 137 -10.86 12.66 10.61
CA SER A 137 -11.89 11.74 10.10
C SER A 137 -11.39 10.97 8.88
N PHE A 138 -10.82 11.67 7.89
CA PHE A 138 -10.29 11.03 6.68
C PHE A 138 -9.02 10.22 6.95
N ASN A 139 -8.18 10.66 7.89
CA ASN A 139 -6.97 9.93 8.24
C ASN A 139 -7.31 8.60 8.92
N ARG A 140 -8.31 8.57 9.81
CA ARG A 140 -8.78 7.32 10.45
C ARG A 140 -9.57 6.43 9.51
N TYR A 141 -10.48 7.00 8.73
CA TYR A 141 -11.32 6.20 7.86
C TYR A 141 -10.58 5.74 6.60
N LEU A 142 -10.18 6.68 5.73
CA LEU A 142 -9.50 6.32 4.48
C LEU A 142 -8.06 5.87 4.71
N GLY A 143 -7.34 6.51 5.62
CA GLY A 143 -5.96 6.12 5.92
C GLY A 143 -5.88 4.79 6.63
N VAL A 144 -6.32 4.75 7.89
CA VAL A 144 -6.14 3.59 8.76
C VAL A 144 -7.08 2.44 8.37
N ALA A 145 -8.40 2.66 8.37
CA ALA A 145 -9.35 1.56 8.18
C ALA A 145 -9.37 1.01 6.73
N VAL A 146 -9.37 1.88 5.73
CA VAL A 146 -9.43 1.46 4.32
C VAL A 146 -8.04 1.20 3.76
N GLY A 147 -7.14 2.18 3.83
CA GLY A 147 -5.83 2.10 3.18
C GLY A 147 -4.88 1.11 3.83
N GLU A 148 -4.77 1.11 5.16
CA GLU A 148 -3.82 0.29 5.90
C GLU A 148 -4.46 -1.05 6.30
N HIS A 149 -5.56 -1.06 7.05
CA HIS A 149 -6.17 -2.31 7.53
C HIS A 149 -6.64 -3.22 6.38
N LEU A 150 -7.56 -2.76 5.53
CA LEU A 150 -8.01 -3.56 4.37
C LEU A 150 -6.87 -3.75 3.36
N GLY A 151 -5.98 -2.76 3.20
CA GLY A 151 -4.82 -2.88 2.32
C GLY A 151 -3.90 -4.03 2.72
N TYR A 152 -3.53 -4.15 4.00
CA TYR A 152 -2.66 -5.20 4.51
C TYR A 152 -3.35 -6.56 4.42
N LEU A 153 -4.63 -6.63 4.79
CA LEU A 153 -5.43 -7.84 4.71
C LEU A 153 -5.50 -8.39 3.28
N LEU A 154 -5.90 -7.54 2.33
CA LEU A 154 -6.10 -7.97 0.94
C LEU A 154 -4.77 -8.20 0.21
N THR A 155 -3.73 -7.41 0.50
CA THR A 155 -2.39 -7.65 -0.05
C THR A 155 -1.81 -8.95 0.48
N GLY A 156 -1.98 -9.23 1.78
CA GLY A 156 -1.59 -10.50 2.39
C GLY A 156 -2.34 -11.69 1.78
N ALA A 157 -3.68 -11.61 1.70
CA ALA A 157 -4.51 -12.64 1.09
C ALA A 157 -4.14 -12.89 -0.38
N TRP A 158 -3.96 -11.83 -1.18
CA TRP A 158 -3.48 -11.94 -2.55
C TRP A 158 -2.14 -12.66 -2.64
N THR A 159 -1.19 -12.31 -1.77
CA THR A 159 0.15 -12.92 -1.74
C THR A 159 0.08 -14.41 -1.40
N VAL A 160 -0.79 -14.82 -0.47
CA VAL A 160 -1.04 -16.24 -0.17
C VAL A 160 -1.58 -16.97 -1.40
N LEU A 161 -2.59 -16.41 -2.08
CA LEU A 161 -3.20 -17.01 -3.26
C LEU A 161 -2.19 -17.17 -4.40
N VAL A 162 -1.37 -16.14 -4.66
CA VAL A 162 -0.29 -16.21 -5.65
C VAL A 162 0.76 -17.23 -5.22
N GLY A 163 1.10 -17.31 -3.93
CA GLY A 163 2.00 -18.35 -3.41
C GLY A 163 1.51 -19.77 -3.69
N ILE A 164 0.23 -20.03 -3.48
CA ILE A 164 -0.39 -21.32 -3.81
C ILE A 164 -0.33 -21.56 -5.33
N ALA A 165 -0.57 -20.54 -6.15
CA ALA A 165 -0.49 -20.66 -7.61
C ALA A 165 0.95 -20.94 -8.08
N PHE A 166 1.96 -20.35 -7.43
CA PHE A 166 3.38 -20.62 -7.68
C PHE A 166 3.80 -22.05 -7.32
N ILE A 167 3.11 -22.71 -6.37
CA ILE A 167 3.34 -24.13 -6.08
C ILE A 167 2.76 -25.02 -7.19
N GLN A 168 1.71 -24.57 -7.88
CA GLN A 168 0.99 -25.33 -8.90
C GLN A 168 1.57 -25.16 -10.31
N THR A 169 2.17 -24.01 -10.61
CA THR A 169 2.67 -23.67 -11.95
C THR A 169 4.00 -24.37 -12.27
N ALA A 170 4.20 -24.67 -13.56
CA ALA A 170 5.47 -25.11 -14.12
C ALA A 170 6.40 -23.94 -14.51
N LEU A 171 5.91 -22.69 -14.46
CA LEU A 171 6.69 -21.49 -14.82
C LEU A 171 7.73 -21.09 -13.77
N ALA A 172 7.63 -21.60 -12.55
CA ALA A 172 8.50 -21.23 -11.45
C ALA A 172 8.79 -22.44 -10.55
N PRO A 173 9.93 -22.45 -9.83
CA PRO A 173 10.18 -23.44 -8.81
C PRO A 173 9.12 -23.36 -7.70
N SER A 174 8.49 -24.50 -7.37
CA SER A 174 7.41 -24.56 -6.39
C SER A 174 7.79 -24.02 -5.00
N TRP A 175 9.07 -24.12 -4.62
CA TRP A 175 9.57 -23.59 -3.35
C TRP A 175 9.36 -22.07 -3.22
N LEU A 176 9.29 -21.33 -4.34
CA LEU A 176 9.10 -19.88 -4.34
C LEU A 176 7.70 -19.46 -3.85
N GLY A 177 6.72 -20.37 -3.90
CA GLY A 177 5.40 -20.14 -3.36
C GLY A 177 5.32 -20.21 -1.82
N ILE A 178 6.19 -21.01 -1.18
CA ILE A 178 6.24 -21.15 0.29
C ILE A 178 6.52 -19.82 1.00
N PRO A 179 7.59 -19.06 0.68
CA PRO A 179 7.83 -17.77 1.33
C PRO A 179 6.70 -16.78 1.05
N ALA A 180 6.05 -16.82 -0.12
CA ALA A 180 4.89 -15.98 -0.42
C ALA A 180 3.73 -16.24 0.54
N ILE A 181 3.41 -17.51 0.80
CA ILE A 181 2.35 -17.91 1.74
C ILE A 181 2.67 -17.40 3.14
N VAL A 182 3.91 -17.58 3.60
CA VAL A 182 4.32 -17.11 4.94
C VAL A 182 4.25 -15.59 5.04
N ILE A 183 4.84 -14.87 4.07
CA ILE A 183 4.81 -13.39 4.02
C ILE A 183 3.37 -12.88 3.97
N GLY A 184 2.53 -13.48 3.13
CA GLY A 184 1.12 -13.12 3.00
C GLY A 184 0.33 -13.35 4.28
N ALA A 185 0.55 -14.47 4.97
CA ALA A 185 -0.06 -14.73 6.28
C ALA A 185 0.38 -13.70 7.33
N VAL A 186 1.65 -13.31 7.34
CA VAL A 186 2.16 -12.26 8.25
C VAL A 186 1.55 -10.90 7.90
N LEU A 187 1.36 -10.55 6.62
CA LEU A 187 0.65 -9.32 6.22
C LEU A 187 -0.81 -9.31 6.68
N VAL A 188 -1.51 -10.45 6.60
CA VAL A 188 -2.86 -10.59 7.17
C VAL A 188 -2.83 -10.33 8.68
N LEU A 189 -1.84 -10.85 9.41
CA LEU A 189 -1.68 -10.54 10.83
C LEU A 189 -1.35 -9.05 11.07
N CYS A 190 -0.57 -8.41 10.19
CA CYS A 190 -0.28 -6.97 10.27
C CYS A 190 -1.54 -6.12 10.14
N SER A 191 -2.58 -6.58 9.43
CA SER A 191 -3.87 -5.87 9.38
C SER A 191 -4.50 -5.69 10.77
N LEU A 192 -4.15 -6.55 11.74
CA LEU A 192 -4.63 -6.47 13.11
C LEU A 192 -3.91 -5.41 13.95
N GLU A 193 -2.97 -4.65 13.38
CA GLU A 193 -2.33 -3.50 14.04
C GLU A 193 -3.33 -2.55 14.71
N PHE A 194 -4.51 -2.39 14.09
CA PHE A 194 -5.56 -1.49 14.55
C PHE A 194 -6.64 -2.17 15.39
N VAL A 195 -6.51 -3.47 15.66
CA VAL A 195 -7.42 -4.26 16.50
C VAL A 195 -6.87 -4.30 17.93
N GLY A 196 -7.46 -3.50 18.82
CA GLY A 196 -7.05 -3.38 20.23
C GLY A 196 -7.92 -2.39 21.01
N PRO A 197 -7.80 -2.29 22.35
CA PRO A 197 -8.85 -1.73 23.23
C PRO A 197 -9.23 -0.26 23.01
N ALA A 198 -8.43 0.51 22.28
CA ALA A 198 -8.75 1.82 21.74
C ALA A 198 -7.56 2.23 20.87
N GLU A 199 -7.81 2.80 19.70
CA GLU A 199 -6.88 3.32 18.67
C GLU A 199 -5.59 4.04 19.15
N ARG A 200 -5.49 4.39 20.45
CA ARG A 200 -4.29 4.93 21.10
C ARG A 200 -3.19 3.89 21.42
N HIS A 201 -3.51 2.61 21.52
CA HIS A 201 -2.54 1.54 21.86
C HIS A 201 -2.75 0.27 21.01
N GLY A 202 -2.79 0.44 19.68
CA GLY A 202 -2.88 -0.68 18.73
C GLY A 202 -1.86 -1.81 18.99
N TRP A 203 -2.01 -2.92 18.29
CA TRP A 203 -1.16 -4.09 18.51
C TRP A 203 0.28 -3.81 18.04
N LYS A 204 1.14 -3.40 18.98
CA LYS A 204 2.53 -2.95 18.73
C LYS A 204 3.36 -3.96 17.95
N LEU A 205 3.11 -5.26 18.15
CA LEU A 205 3.82 -6.31 17.42
C LEU A 205 3.47 -6.27 15.93
N ALA A 206 2.19 -6.20 15.58
CA ALA A 206 1.75 -6.05 14.19
C ALA A 206 2.34 -4.77 13.56
N ALA A 207 2.28 -3.64 14.27
CA ALA A 207 2.89 -2.38 13.80
C ALA A 207 4.40 -2.51 13.49
N THR A 208 5.13 -3.24 14.33
CA THR A 208 6.58 -3.45 14.15
C THR A 208 6.87 -4.40 12.99
N LEU A 209 6.01 -5.40 12.77
CA LEU A 209 6.16 -6.37 11.69
C LEU A 209 5.80 -5.79 10.32
N THR A 210 4.89 -4.83 10.23
CA THR A 210 4.43 -4.23 8.96
C THR A 210 5.58 -3.82 8.03
N PRO A 211 6.52 -2.92 8.43
CA PRO A 211 7.59 -2.48 7.53
C PRO A 211 8.55 -3.62 7.13
N ILE A 212 8.88 -4.52 8.06
CA ILE A 212 9.74 -5.67 7.79
C ILE A 212 9.09 -6.59 6.75
N THR A 213 7.79 -6.84 6.92
CA THR A 213 7.03 -7.72 6.04
C THR A 213 6.88 -7.12 4.65
N TYR A 214 6.70 -5.80 4.52
CA TYR A 214 6.68 -5.12 3.22
C TYR A 214 8.02 -5.17 2.49
N ILE A 215 9.14 -5.10 3.19
CA ILE A 215 10.47 -5.28 2.60
C ILE A 215 10.62 -6.72 2.09
N ALA A 216 10.29 -7.71 2.93
CA ALA A 216 10.33 -9.12 2.53
C ALA A 216 9.41 -9.41 1.33
N TRP A 217 8.20 -8.84 1.34
CA TRP A 217 7.25 -8.92 0.23
C TRP A 217 7.81 -8.29 -1.05
N SER A 218 8.43 -7.11 -0.96
CA SER A 218 9.04 -6.43 -2.10
C SER A 218 10.17 -7.27 -2.72
N LEU A 219 11.01 -7.88 -1.89
CA LEU A 219 12.08 -8.77 -2.35
C LEU A 219 11.52 -10.03 -3.00
N TRP A 220 10.45 -10.60 -2.43
CA TRP A 220 9.78 -11.76 -3.02
C TRP A 220 9.14 -11.43 -4.38
N LEU A 221 8.48 -10.27 -4.52
CA LEU A 221 7.94 -9.83 -5.81
C LEU A 221 9.04 -9.70 -6.86
N ILE A 222 10.18 -9.11 -6.52
CA ILE A 222 11.33 -9.01 -7.43
C ILE A 222 11.83 -10.39 -7.84
N ALA A 223 11.98 -11.32 -6.88
CA ALA A 223 12.41 -12.69 -7.17
C ALA A 223 11.41 -13.44 -8.07
N ALA A 224 10.11 -13.29 -7.82
CA ALA A 224 9.04 -13.83 -8.67
C ALA A 224 9.11 -13.22 -10.08
N GLY A 225 9.32 -11.91 -10.18
CA GLY A 225 9.44 -11.21 -11.46
C GLY A 225 10.65 -11.68 -12.27
N ILE A 226 11.81 -11.83 -11.63
CA ILE A 226 13.01 -12.39 -12.28
C ILE A 226 12.73 -13.82 -12.77
N THR A 227 12.09 -14.65 -11.95
CA THR A 227 11.76 -16.03 -12.30
C THR A 227 10.83 -16.13 -13.52
N LEU A 228 9.87 -15.21 -13.66
CA LEU A 228 8.98 -15.19 -14.84
C LEU A 228 9.68 -14.67 -16.12
N LEU A 229 10.86 -14.07 -16.02
CA LEU A 229 11.59 -13.49 -17.15
C LEU A 229 12.73 -14.38 -17.67
N VAL A 230 13.11 -15.41 -16.93
CA VAL A 230 14.20 -16.34 -17.26
C VAL A 230 13.62 -17.71 -17.56
#